data_AF-A0A1I1YJ76-F1
#
_entry.id   AF-A0A1I1YJ76-F1
#
_cell.length_a   1.000
_cell.length_b   1.000
_cell.length_c   1.000
_cell.angle_alpha   90.00
_cell.angle_beta   90.00
_cell.angle_gamma   90.00
#
_symmetry.space_group_name_H-M   'P 1'
#
loop_
_entity.id
_entity.type
_entity.pdbx_description
1 polymer ?
#
loop_
_entity_poly.entity_id
_entity_poly.type
_entity_poly.pdbx_seq_one_letter_code
_entity_poly.pdbx_strand_id
1 'polypeptide(L)'
;MHKCGASFHGEARTDDSYRFYALTAQDPIRPGLIRGAAGSGAQIALELWSITPEGLGQLMTTIDAPLGVGTLQLSDGRRVKGFVCEAVAAQTDAEDITALGSWRAFLAKRIEPARTK
;
A
#
# COMPACT_ATOMS: atom_id res chain seq x y z
N MET A 1 -8.88 -3.87 9.86
CA MET A 1 -8.73 -5.36 9.87
C MET A 1 -9.49 -6.04 11.00
N HIS A 2 -9.26 -5.72 12.28
CA HIS A 2 -9.90 -6.47 13.38
C HIS A 2 -11.44 -6.39 13.39
N LYS A 3 -12.02 -5.23 13.00
CA LYS A 3 -13.47 -5.06 12.89
C LYS A 3 -14.14 -5.95 11.82
N CYS A 4 -13.35 -6.51 10.90
CA CYS A 4 -13.83 -7.34 9.80
C CYS A 4 -13.52 -8.83 10.02
N GLY A 5 -13.15 -9.24 11.25
CA GLY A 5 -12.81 -10.62 11.57
C GLY A 5 -11.53 -11.14 10.90
N ALA A 6 -10.66 -10.23 10.41
CA ALA A 6 -9.45 -10.63 9.71
C ALA A 6 -8.35 -11.09 10.70
N SER A 7 -7.62 -12.15 10.34
CA SER A 7 -6.47 -12.66 11.08
C SER A 7 -5.16 -12.45 10.31
N PHE A 8 -4.09 -12.13 11.03
CA PHE A 8 -2.77 -11.95 10.42
C PHE A 8 -2.22 -13.30 9.94
N HIS A 9 -1.72 -13.32 8.70
CA HIS A 9 -1.16 -14.52 8.07
C HIS A 9 0.36 -14.46 7.95
N GLY A 10 0.94 -13.28 7.72
CA GLY A 10 2.39 -13.12 7.61
C GLY A 10 2.83 -11.85 6.89
N GLU A 11 4.13 -11.60 6.89
CA GLU A 11 4.74 -10.55 6.08
C GLU A 11 5.00 -11.03 4.65
N ALA A 12 4.98 -10.10 3.70
CA ALA A 12 5.29 -10.37 2.30
C ALA A 12 5.90 -9.16 1.61
N ARG A 13 6.33 -9.34 0.36
CA ARG A 13 6.73 -8.26 -0.53
C ARG A 13 6.08 -8.41 -1.90
N THR A 14 5.67 -7.31 -2.51
CA THR A 14 5.34 -7.30 -3.94
C THR A 14 6.53 -7.73 -4.79
N ASP A 15 6.32 -8.03 -6.07
CA ASP A 15 7.41 -7.99 -7.05
C ASP A 15 7.91 -6.54 -7.27
N ASP A 16 8.83 -6.36 -8.21
CA ASP A 16 9.46 -5.06 -8.52
C ASP A 16 8.64 -4.18 -9.49
N SER A 17 7.40 -4.56 -9.80
CA SER A 17 6.53 -3.82 -10.73
C SER A 17 5.76 -2.68 -10.07
N TYR A 18 6.03 -2.36 -8.79
CA TYR A 18 5.19 -1.43 -8.02
C TYR A 18 5.89 -0.13 -7.67
N ARG A 19 5.23 0.99 -7.95
CA ARG A 19 5.55 2.29 -7.37
C ARG A 19 4.69 2.54 -6.15
N PHE A 20 5.28 3.18 -5.15
CA PHE A 20 4.68 3.39 -3.84
C PHE A 20 4.65 4.85 -3.48
N TYR A 21 3.48 5.34 -3.10
CA TYR A 21 3.22 6.76 -2.91
C TYR A 21 2.60 7.02 -1.54
N ALA A 22 2.96 8.15 -0.93
CA ALA A 22 2.20 8.73 0.17
C ALA A 22 1.22 9.75 -0.40
N LEU A 23 -0.09 9.48 -0.27
CA LEU A 23 -1.15 10.34 -0.78
C LEU A 23 -1.39 11.50 0.18
N THR A 24 -0.89 12.68 -0.15
CA THR A 24 -0.84 13.85 0.75
C THR A 24 -2.04 14.79 0.61
N ALA A 25 -2.92 14.57 -0.39
CA ALA A 25 -4.14 15.34 -0.58
C ALA A 25 -5.18 15.22 0.56
N GLN A 26 -5.12 14.16 1.38
CA GLN A 26 -6.10 13.90 2.43
C GLN A 26 -5.41 13.60 3.77
N ASP A 27 -6.08 13.99 4.86
CA ASP A 27 -5.71 13.59 6.23
C ASP A 27 -6.71 12.53 6.73
N PRO A 28 -6.26 11.39 7.29
CA PRO A 28 -4.87 10.96 7.40
C PRO A 28 -4.24 10.60 6.05
N ILE A 29 -2.94 10.90 5.90
CA ILE A 29 -2.14 10.50 4.72
C ILE A 29 -2.17 8.98 4.59
N ARG A 30 -2.44 8.48 3.39
CA ARG A 30 -2.57 7.05 3.11
C ARG A 30 -1.51 6.56 2.11
N PRO A 31 -1.05 5.30 2.23
CA PRO A 31 -0.20 4.70 1.21
C PRO A 31 -1.00 4.32 -0.04
N GLY A 32 -0.40 4.48 -1.22
CA GLY A 32 -0.95 4.07 -2.51
C GLY A 32 0.03 3.23 -3.30
N LEU A 33 -0.42 2.08 -3.82
CA LEU A 33 0.35 1.21 -4.72
C LEU A 33 -0.13 1.35 -6.16
N ILE A 34 0.76 1.73 -7.07
CA ILE A 34 0.48 1.77 -8.50
C ILE A 34 1.34 0.72 -9.18
N ARG A 35 0.70 -0.18 -9.93
CA ARG A 35 1.39 -1.20 -10.71
C ARG A 35 1.85 -0.63 -12.05
N GLY A 36 3.12 -0.83 -12.39
CA GLY A 36 3.72 -0.54 -13.68
C GLY A 36 4.19 -1.81 -14.40
N ALA A 37 5.15 -1.65 -15.30
CA ALA A 37 5.84 -2.77 -15.95
C ALA A 37 6.80 -3.46 -14.96
N ALA A 38 7.19 -4.71 -15.24
CA ALA A 38 8.24 -5.39 -14.49
C ALA A 38 9.53 -4.54 -14.44
N GLY A 39 10.17 -4.46 -13.26
CA GLY A 39 11.36 -3.64 -13.02
C GLY A 39 11.15 -2.12 -13.02
N SER A 40 9.92 -1.62 -13.20
CA SER A 40 9.63 -0.17 -13.25
C SER A 40 9.48 0.49 -11.87
N GLY A 41 9.51 -0.31 -10.80
CA GLY A 41 9.32 0.10 -9.42
C GLY A 41 10.26 -0.65 -8.47
N ALA A 42 9.75 -1.02 -7.30
CA ALA A 42 10.49 -1.76 -6.28
C ALA A 42 9.59 -2.77 -5.55
N GLN A 43 10.23 -3.68 -4.82
CA GLN A 43 9.52 -4.58 -3.90
C GLN A 43 9.04 -3.82 -2.67
N ILE A 44 7.73 -3.77 -2.46
CA ILE A 44 7.10 -3.05 -1.36
C ILE A 44 6.67 -4.03 -0.28
N ALA A 45 7.01 -3.73 0.98
CA ALA A 45 6.63 -4.53 2.14
C ALA A 45 5.11 -4.50 2.37
N LEU A 46 4.53 -5.68 2.59
CA LEU A 46 3.10 -5.91 2.82
C LEU A 46 2.88 -6.77 4.06
N GLU A 47 1.63 -6.74 4.54
CA GLU A 47 1.09 -7.74 5.43
C GLU A 47 -0.01 -8.53 4.72
N LEU A 48 0.02 -9.84 4.87
CA LEU A 48 -1.03 -10.73 4.42
C LEU A 48 -2.00 -10.99 5.57
N TRP A 49 -3.28 -10.84 5.27
CA TRP A 49 -4.38 -11.04 6.19
C TRP A 49 -5.39 -12.00 5.57
N SER A 50 -5.87 -12.96 6.35
CA SER A 50 -7.01 -13.80 5.98
C SER A 50 -8.30 -13.13 6.45
N ILE A 51 -9.30 -13.05 5.57
CA ILE A 51 -10.57 -12.38 5.84
C ILE A 51 -11.70 -13.18 5.19
N THR A 52 -12.88 -13.21 5.82
CA THR A 52 -14.06 -13.86 5.23
C THR A 52 -14.64 -12.99 4.10
N PRO A 53 -15.46 -13.56 3.20
CA PRO A 53 -16.15 -12.78 2.17
C PRO A 53 -17.00 -11.63 2.74
N GLU A 54 -17.68 -11.84 3.87
CA GLU A 54 -18.50 -10.82 4.54
C GLU A 54 -17.64 -9.69 5.09
N GLY A 55 -16.52 -10.05 5.74
CA GLY A 55 -15.54 -9.08 6.24
C GLY A 55 -14.92 -8.26 5.12
N LEU A 56 -14.64 -8.87 3.97
CA LEU A 56 -14.17 -8.18 2.78
C LEU A 56 -15.23 -7.21 2.25
N GLY A 57 -16.50 -7.62 2.20
CA GLY A 57 -17.61 -6.75 1.82
C GLY A 57 -17.72 -5.50 2.71
N GLN A 58 -17.59 -5.67 4.03
CA GLN A 58 -17.55 -4.55 4.97
C GLN A 58 -16.31 -3.67 4.78
N LEU A 59 -15.14 -4.26 4.51
CA LEU A 59 -13.93 -3.48 4.25
C LEU A 59 -14.12 -2.59 3.01
N MET A 60 -14.77 -3.11 1.96
CA MET A 60 -14.96 -2.37 0.72
C MET A 60 -15.77 -1.08 0.89
N THR A 61 -16.68 -1.01 1.86
CA THR A 61 -17.48 0.21 2.11
C THR A 61 -16.68 1.34 2.77
N THR A 62 -15.43 1.06 3.17
CA THR A 62 -14.54 2.03 3.84
C THR A 62 -13.43 2.57 2.95
N ILE A 63 -13.41 2.16 1.68
CA ILE A 63 -12.37 2.48 0.72
C ILE A 63 -12.87 3.59 -0.20
N ASP A 64 -12.32 4.77 0.00
CA ASP A 64 -12.61 5.95 -0.83
C ASP A 64 -11.59 6.10 -1.97
N ALA A 65 -12.00 6.79 -3.03
CA ALA A 65 -11.09 7.18 -4.10
C ALA A 65 -9.90 8.00 -3.54
N PRO A 66 -8.68 7.82 -4.07
CA PRO A 66 -8.33 7.04 -5.26
C PRO A 66 -7.89 5.60 -4.96
N LEU A 67 -8.26 5.03 -3.80
CA LEU A 67 -7.88 3.68 -3.41
C LEU A 67 -8.90 2.65 -3.89
N GLY A 68 -8.42 1.42 -4.08
CA GLY A 68 -9.26 0.28 -4.44
C GLY A 68 -8.64 -1.05 -4.01
N VAL A 69 -9.33 -2.15 -4.29
CA VAL A 69 -8.80 -3.51 -4.10
C VAL A 69 -8.56 -4.16 -5.46
N GLY A 70 -7.30 -4.47 -5.72
CA GLY A 70 -6.85 -5.14 -6.92
C GLY A 70 -6.26 -6.51 -6.64
N THR A 71 -5.60 -7.07 -7.65
CA THR A 71 -4.76 -8.26 -7.50
C THR A 71 -3.29 -7.82 -7.54
N LEU A 72 -2.56 -8.08 -6.45
CA LEU A 72 -1.14 -7.85 -6.34
C LEU A 72 -0.34 -9.09 -6.72
N GLN A 73 0.85 -8.88 -7.26
CA GLN A 73 1.83 -9.94 -7.52
C GLN A 73 2.96 -9.85 -6.49
N LEU A 74 3.24 -10.98 -5.83
CA LEU A 74 4.26 -11.08 -4.81
C LEU A 74 5.59 -11.54 -5.40
N SER A 75 6.68 -11.20 -4.73
CA SER A 75 8.05 -11.61 -5.09
C SER A 75 8.26 -13.13 -5.12
N ASP A 76 7.43 -13.89 -4.41
CA ASP A 76 7.42 -15.36 -4.42
C ASP A 76 6.51 -15.96 -5.51
N GLY A 77 5.98 -15.12 -6.40
CA GLY A 77 5.13 -15.54 -7.53
C GLY A 77 3.65 -15.68 -7.20
N ARG A 78 3.24 -15.60 -5.93
CA ARG A 78 1.81 -15.64 -5.56
C ARG A 78 1.06 -14.41 -6.06
N ARG A 79 -0.26 -14.57 -6.25
CA ARG A 79 -1.20 -13.50 -6.55
C ARG A 79 -2.22 -13.36 -5.43
N VAL A 80 -2.35 -12.19 -4.85
CA VAL A 80 -3.22 -11.94 -3.68
C VAL A 80 -4.11 -10.72 -3.88
N LYS A 81 -5.20 -10.61 -3.12
CA LYS A 81 -5.96 -9.35 -3.06
C LYS A 81 -5.23 -8.35 -2.17
N GLY A 82 -5.22 -7.09 -2.59
CA GLY A 82 -4.56 -6.03 -1.84
C GLY A 82 -4.95 -4.64 -2.33
N PHE A 83 -4.57 -3.63 -1.56
CA PHE A 83 -4.86 -2.24 -1.88
C PHE A 83 -4.03 -1.79 -3.10
N VAL A 84 -4.72 -1.12 -4.03
CA VAL A 84 -4.14 -0.43 -5.18
C VAL A 84 -4.59 1.02 -5.16
N CYS A 85 -3.93 1.84 -5.96
CA CYS A 85 -4.26 3.24 -6.15
C CYS A 85 -4.40 3.54 -7.64
N GLU A 86 -5.36 4.38 -8.00
CA GLU A 86 -5.53 4.87 -9.37
C GLU A 86 -4.31 5.68 -9.80
N ALA A 87 -3.86 5.51 -11.05
CA ALA A 87 -2.65 6.13 -11.56
C ALA A 87 -2.69 7.68 -11.54
N VAL A 88 -3.90 8.27 -11.56
CA VAL A 88 -4.09 9.72 -11.46
C VAL A 88 -3.57 10.29 -10.14
N ALA A 89 -3.57 9.50 -9.06
CA ALA A 89 -3.09 9.96 -7.75
C ALA A 89 -1.61 10.33 -7.75
N ALA A 90 -0.80 9.71 -8.60
CA ALA A 90 0.61 10.07 -8.77
C ALA A 90 0.83 11.41 -9.49
N GLN A 91 -0.22 12.02 -10.05
CA GLN A 91 -0.11 13.23 -10.88
C GLN A 91 -0.54 14.51 -10.12
N THR A 92 -1.23 14.39 -8.99
CA THR A 92 -1.81 15.53 -8.28
C THR A 92 -1.05 15.88 -7.01
N ASP A 93 -1.14 15.04 -5.97
CA ASP A 93 -0.64 15.34 -4.62
C ASP A 93 -0.17 14.05 -3.92
N ALA A 94 0.95 13.52 -4.40
CA ALA A 94 1.55 12.32 -3.85
C ALA A 94 3.08 12.41 -3.82
N GLU A 95 3.67 12.00 -2.69
CA GLU A 95 5.12 11.84 -2.56
C GLU A 95 5.53 10.44 -3.02
N ASP A 96 6.44 10.32 -3.99
CA ASP A 96 7.02 9.03 -4.39
C ASP A 96 7.95 8.52 -3.28
N ILE A 97 7.52 7.45 -2.62
CA ILE A 97 8.23 6.78 -1.52
C ILE A 97 8.68 5.38 -1.93
N THR A 98 8.73 5.08 -3.24
CA THR A 98 9.11 3.76 -3.79
C THR A 98 10.45 3.28 -3.24
N ALA A 99 11.43 4.18 -3.14
CA ALA A 99 12.76 3.87 -2.63
C ALA A 99 12.78 3.48 -1.14
N LEU A 100 11.77 3.87 -0.35
CA LEU A 100 11.66 3.44 1.04
C LEU A 100 11.15 2.00 1.17
N GLY A 101 10.40 1.51 0.18
CA GLY A 101 9.89 0.13 0.12
C GLY A 101 8.98 -0.29 1.29
N SER A 102 8.61 0.64 2.19
CA SER A 102 7.90 0.33 3.42
C SER A 102 7.17 1.56 3.98
N TRP A 103 5.88 1.40 4.26
CA TRP A 103 5.07 2.42 4.91
C TRP A 103 5.59 2.75 6.32
N ARG A 104 6.03 1.72 7.06
CA ARG A 104 6.60 1.90 8.39
C ARG A 104 7.88 2.73 8.36
N ALA A 105 8.73 2.52 7.36
CA ALA A 105 9.94 3.30 7.17
C ALA A 105 9.63 4.78 6.85
N PHE A 106 8.61 5.02 6.01
CA PHE A 106 8.12 6.37 5.74
C PHE A 106 7.62 7.08 7.02
N LEU A 107 6.78 6.40 7.82
CA LEU A 107 6.29 6.98 9.07
C LEU A 107 7.43 7.27 10.05
N ALA A 108 8.41 6.38 10.19
CA ALA A 108 9.57 6.62 11.04
C ALA A 108 10.38 7.85 10.60
N LYS A 109 10.65 7.98 9.29
CA LYS A 109 11.35 9.15 8.71
C LYS A 109 10.60 10.46 8.96
N ARG A 110 9.26 10.43 8.97
CA ARG A 110 8.42 11.63 9.22
C ARG A 110 8.36 12.05 10.68
N ILE A 111 8.49 11.10 11.60
CA ILE A 111 8.48 11.36 13.05
C ILE A 111 9.86 11.84 13.53
N GLU A 112 10.92 11.56 12.77
CA GLU A 112 12.27 12.03 13.08
C GLU A 112 12.32 13.58 13.04
N PRO A 113 12.59 14.27 14.17
CA PRO A 113 12.70 15.72 14.16
C PRO A 113 13.88 16.13 13.29
N ALA A 114 13.72 17.21 12.51
CA ALA A 114 14.79 17.76 11.69
C ALA A 114 16.04 17.91 12.54
N ARG A 115 17.04 17.04 12.33
CA ARG A 115 18.36 17.17 12.96
C ARG A 115 18.96 18.46 12.44
N THR A 116 18.83 19.54 13.20
CA THR A 116 19.53 20.80 13.00
C THR A 116 21.02 20.47 13.01
N LYS A 117 21.69 20.71 11.88
CA LYS A 117 23.14 20.85 11.83
C LYS A 117 23.53 22.23 12.33
#